data_AF-A0A1X0R4D3-F1
#
_entry.id   AF-A0A1X0R4D3-F1
#
_cell.length_a   1.000
_cell.length_b   1.000
_cell.length_c   1.000
_cell.angle_alpha   90.00
_cell.angle_beta   90.00
_cell.angle_gamma   90.00
#
_symmetry.space_group_name_H-M   'P 1'
#
loop_
_entity.id
_entity.type
_entity.pdbx_description
1 polymer ?
#
loop_
_entity_poly.entity_id
_entity_poly.type
_entity_poly.pdbx_seq_one_letter_code
_entity_poly.pdbx_strand_id
1 'polypeptide(L)'
;LKTIEEAVVSASDYIVSYSVQVYKLVLLLKKSRFFKLDNDEIILQHKVGVSIQDIVPESFCCQSDITHFSPPIDRSCLTDDALKKEFNSLFNPSHLQMIHASYFGIQDVTEETLKKHPFQTALRQALNEDGRRSESTDPVVMKLALNRYISNFKNMWSQKMRSRKVLNRVLIVLLRIHLAPKRERRKIEEL
;
A
#
# COMPACT_ATOMS: atom_id res chain seq x y z
N LEU A 1 -13.24 11.98 34.34
CA LEU A 1 -12.30 12.55 33.35
C LEU A 1 -11.16 11.57 33.19
N LYS A 2 -10.86 11.08 31.98
CA LYS A 2 -9.59 10.38 31.74
C LYS A 2 -8.45 11.36 32.01
N THR A 3 -7.39 10.91 32.66
CA THR A 3 -6.20 11.75 32.82
C THR A 3 -5.55 12.00 31.46
N ILE A 4 -4.72 13.04 31.35
CA ILE A 4 -3.95 13.30 30.12
C ILE A 4 -3.11 12.07 29.74
N GLU A 5 -2.56 11.39 30.75
CA GLU A 5 -1.80 10.15 30.58
C GLU A 5 -2.64 9.04 29.94
N GLU A 6 -3.82 8.75 30.48
CA GLU A 6 -4.74 7.74 29.92
C GLU A 6 -5.16 8.07 28.48
N ALA A 7 -5.37 9.36 28.16
CA ALA A 7 -5.70 9.79 26.81
C ALA A 7 -4.54 9.55 25.83
N VAL A 8 -3.30 9.81 26.26
CA VAL A 8 -2.09 9.57 25.46
C VAL A 8 -1.83 8.08 25.22
N VAL A 9 -1.98 7.25 26.26
CA VAL A 9 -1.88 5.79 26.14
C VAL A 9 -2.93 5.26 25.17
N SER A 10 -4.19 5.65 25.37
CA SER A 10 -5.32 5.23 24.53
C SER A 10 -5.16 5.67 23.06
N ALA A 11 -4.65 6.88 22.81
CA ALA A 11 -4.31 7.34 21.46
C ALA A 11 -3.21 6.49 20.81
N SER A 12 -2.19 6.12 21.60
CA SER A 12 -1.04 5.35 21.12
C SER A 12 -1.44 3.92 20.76
N ASP A 13 -2.19 3.25 21.64
CA ASP A 13 -2.74 1.90 21.40
C ASP A 13 -3.61 1.86 20.15
N TYR A 14 -4.46 2.88 19.98
CA TYR A 14 -5.27 3.03 18.78
C TYR A 14 -4.41 3.20 17.52
N ILE A 15 -3.40 4.08 17.53
CA ILE A 15 -2.53 4.29 16.36
C ILE A 15 -1.76 3.01 16.02
N VAL A 16 -1.24 2.28 17.02
CA VAL A 16 -0.57 1.00 16.79
C VAL A 16 -1.53 0.03 16.11
N SER A 17 -2.72 -0.16 16.68
CA SER A 17 -3.74 -1.06 16.14
C SER A 17 -4.16 -0.68 14.72
N TYR A 18 -4.42 0.60 14.47
CA TYR A 18 -4.78 1.11 13.16
C TYR A 18 -3.64 0.96 12.14
N SER A 19 -2.41 1.26 12.54
CA SER A 19 -1.23 1.14 11.69
C SER A 19 -0.97 -0.31 11.27
N VAL A 20 -1.23 -1.28 12.15
CA VAL A 20 -1.18 -2.70 11.84
C VAL A 20 -2.17 -3.05 10.74
N GLN A 21 -3.41 -2.53 10.78
CA GLN A 21 -4.40 -2.78 9.72
C GLN A 21 -3.95 -2.19 8.38
N VAL A 22 -3.46 -0.95 8.36
CA VAL A 22 -2.91 -0.34 7.14
C VAL A 22 -1.71 -1.14 6.62
N TYR A 23 -0.83 -1.61 7.50
CA TYR A 23 0.35 -2.39 7.13
C TYR A 23 -0.02 -3.77 6.57
N LYS A 24 -1.00 -4.47 7.16
CA LYS A 24 -1.54 -5.73 6.63
C LYS A 24 -2.05 -5.56 5.19
N LEU A 25 -2.79 -4.49 4.92
CA LEU A 25 -3.28 -4.16 3.57
C LEU A 25 -2.13 -3.92 2.58
N VAL A 26 -1.10 -3.19 2.99
CA VAL A 26 0.10 -2.96 2.14
C VAL A 26 0.86 -4.25 1.87
N LEU A 27 1.03 -5.11 2.88
CA LEU A 27 1.68 -6.41 2.72
C LEU A 27 0.90 -7.34 1.78
N LEU A 28 -0.42 -7.28 1.85
CA LEU A 28 -1.28 -8.04 0.96
C LEU A 28 -1.06 -7.63 -0.51
N LEU A 29 -1.00 -6.32 -0.79
CA LEU A 29 -0.68 -5.79 -2.12
C LEU A 29 0.75 -6.10 -2.60
N LYS A 30 1.69 -6.41 -1.68
CA LYS A 30 3.04 -6.85 -2.06
C LYS A 30 3.01 -8.24 -2.71
N LYS A 31 2.07 -9.10 -2.32
CA LYS A 31 2.00 -10.52 -2.72
C LYS A 31 0.81 -10.84 -3.60
N SER A 32 -0.01 -9.86 -3.93
CA SER A 32 -1.26 -10.06 -4.64
C SER A 32 -1.52 -8.91 -5.59
N ARG A 33 -2.31 -9.17 -6.62
CA ARG A 33 -2.79 -8.14 -7.56
C ARG A 33 -4.31 -8.14 -7.59
N PHE A 34 -4.87 -6.98 -7.91
CA PHE A 34 -6.29 -6.91 -8.27
C PHE A 34 -6.51 -7.57 -9.62
N PHE A 35 -7.64 -8.27 -9.73
CA PHE A 35 -8.10 -8.92 -10.95
C PHE A 35 -9.59 -8.65 -11.11
N LYS A 36 -9.99 -8.31 -12.34
CA LYS A 36 -11.39 -8.10 -12.72
C LYS A 36 -11.94 -9.38 -13.32
N LEU A 37 -12.97 -9.94 -12.69
CA LEU A 37 -13.72 -11.10 -13.18
C LEU A 37 -14.70 -10.69 -14.29
N ASP A 38 -15.22 -11.69 -15.01
CA ASP A 38 -16.16 -11.47 -16.13
C ASP A 38 -17.50 -10.85 -15.68
N ASN A 39 -17.85 -10.99 -14.39
CA ASN A 39 -19.01 -10.37 -13.74
C ASN A 39 -18.75 -8.93 -13.26
N ASP A 40 -17.67 -8.29 -13.71
CA ASP A 40 -17.17 -6.98 -13.27
C ASP A 40 -16.73 -6.89 -11.80
N GLU A 41 -16.68 -8.00 -11.08
CA GLU A 41 -16.21 -8.04 -9.70
C GLU A 41 -14.68 -7.90 -9.63
N ILE A 42 -14.20 -7.09 -8.69
CA ILE A 42 -12.78 -6.96 -8.40
C ILE A 42 -12.44 -7.90 -7.25
N ILE A 43 -11.51 -8.82 -7.48
CA ILE A 43 -10.96 -9.71 -6.47
C ILE A 43 -9.46 -9.46 -6.30
N LEU A 44 -8.92 -9.96 -5.19
CA LEU A 44 -7.49 -9.96 -4.95
C LEU A 44 -6.92 -11.37 -5.09
N GLN A 45 -6.00 -11.55 -6.05
CA GLN A 45 -5.39 -12.83 -6.35
C GLN A 45 -3.92 -12.84 -5.96
N HIS A 46 -3.48 -13.87 -5.24
CA HIS A 46 -2.07 -14.08 -4.95
C HIS A 46 -1.29 -14.24 -6.26
N LYS A 47 -0.19 -13.49 -6.40
CA LYS A 47 0.68 -13.59 -7.58
C LYS A 47 2.09 -13.19 -7.22
N VAL A 48 3.04 -14.01 -7.63
CA VAL A 48 4.47 -13.69 -7.56
C VAL A 48 4.78 -12.67 -8.66
N GLY A 49 5.40 -11.55 -8.31
CA GLY A 49 5.82 -10.56 -9.29
C GLY A 49 7.11 -10.96 -10.01
N VAL A 50 7.69 -10.03 -10.76
CA VAL A 50 8.90 -10.28 -11.54
C VAL A 50 10.10 -10.46 -10.59
N SER A 51 10.96 -11.45 -10.86
CA SER A 51 12.20 -11.62 -10.10
C SER A 51 13.11 -10.42 -10.34
N ILE A 52 13.75 -9.93 -9.28
CA ILE A 52 14.71 -8.83 -9.40
C ILE A 52 15.89 -9.27 -10.26
N GLN A 53 16.31 -10.54 -10.17
CA GLN A 53 17.41 -11.11 -10.94
C GLN A 53 17.15 -11.08 -12.46
N ASP A 54 15.88 -11.09 -12.88
CA ASP A 54 15.53 -11.00 -14.31
C ASP A 54 15.73 -9.57 -14.87
N ILE A 55 15.88 -8.57 -13.98
CA ILE A 55 15.96 -7.14 -14.34
C ILE A 55 17.37 -6.58 -14.10
N VAL A 56 18.02 -7.02 -13.03
CA VAL A 56 19.37 -6.54 -12.68
C VAL A 56 20.43 -7.36 -13.43
N PRO A 57 21.62 -6.79 -13.68
CA PRO A 57 22.73 -7.55 -14.27
C PRO A 57 23.12 -8.75 -13.39
N GLU A 58 23.60 -9.83 -14.00
CA GLU A 58 24.04 -11.05 -13.28
C GLU A 58 25.07 -10.78 -12.17
N SER A 59 25.90 -9.75 -12.33
CA SER A 59 26.90 -9.34 -11.35
C SER A 59 26.32 -8.60 -10.14
N PHE A 60 25.02 -8.29 -10.13
CA PHE A 60 24.37 -7.60 -9.03
C PHE A 60 23.90 -8.59 -7.97
N CYS A 61 24.60 -8.64 -6.84
CA CYS A 61 24.19 -9.47 -5.71
C CYS A 61 22.94 -8.89 -5.03
N CYS A 62 21.77 -9.45 -5.35
CA CYS A 62 20.55 -9.18 -4.61
C CYS A 62 20.69 -9.69 -3.16
N GLN A 63 20.47 -8.82 -2.17
CA GLN A 63 20.32 -9.26 -0.77
C GLN A 63 19.07 -10.14 -0.63
N SER A 64 19.16 -11.17 0.22
CA SER A 64 18.25 -12.33 0.29
C SER A 64 16.78 -12.03 0.61
N ASP A 65 16.48 -10.87 1.17
CA ASP A 65 15.19 -10.67 1.84
C ASP A 65 14.08 -10.20 0.87
N ILE A 66 14.46 -9.71 -0.31
CA ILE A 66 13.53 -9.30 -1.36
C ILE A 66 14.03 -9.86 -2.69
N THR A 67 13.35 -10.87 -3.20
CA THR A 67 13.70 -11.55 -4.46
C THR A 67 12.80 -11.17 -5.62
N HIS A 68 11.59 -10.69 -5.34
CA HIS A 68 10.58 -10.36 -6.36
C HIS A 68 9.99 -8.98 -6.11
N PHE A 69 9.66 -8.28 -7.20
CA PHE A 69 8.84 -7.08 -7.17
C PHE A 69 7.37 -7.43 -6.83
N SER A 70 6.61 -6.43 -6.40
CA SER A 70 5.14 -6.58 -6.31
C SER A 70 4.57 -6.90 -7.69
N PRO A 71 3.55 -7.77 -7.80
CA PRO A 71 2.95 -8.09 -9.08
C PRO A 71 2.36 -6.84 -9.73
N PRO A 72 2.46 -6.69 -11.07
CA PRO A 72 1.87 -5.56 -11.77
C PRO A 72 0.34 -5.59 -11.63
N ILE A 73 -0.25 -4.39 -11.62
CA ILE A 73 -1.70 -4.22 -11.65
C ILE A 73 -2.24 -4.78 -12.96
N ASP A 74 -3.37 -5.49 -12.91
CA ASP A 74 -4.06 -5.89 -14.12
C ASP A 74 -4.64 -4.67 -14.83
N ARG A 75 -4.26 -4.47 -16.10
CA ARG A 75 -4.68 -3.29 -16.85
C ARG A 75 -6.19 -3.29 -17.11
N SER A 76 -6.85 -4.45 -17.08
CA SER A 76 -8.31 -4.55 -17.18
C SER A 76 -9.04 -3.83 -16.03
N CYS A 77 -8.39 -3.69 -14.86
CA CYS A 77 -8.93 -2.94 -13.73
C CYS A 77 -8.84 -1.41 -13.93
N LEU A 78 -8.10 -0.94 -14.94
CA LEU A 78 -7.81 0.49 -15.19
C LEU A 78 -8.37 1.00 -16.52
N THR A 79 -9.17 0.20 -17.22
CA THR A 79 -9.84 0.59 -18.47
C THR A 79 -11.05 1.48 -18.21
N ASP A 80 -11.74 1.26 -17.10
CA ASP A 80 -12.87 2.07 -16.65
C ASP A 80 -12.39 3.28 -15.82
N ASP A 81 -12.91 4.46 -16.12
CA ASP A 81 -12.49 5.71 -15.47
C ASP A 81 -12.90 5.77 -14.00
N ALA A 82 -14.03 5.17 -13.62
CA ALA A 82 -14.48 5.15 -12.23
C ALA A 82 -13.57 4.23 -11.39
N LEU A 83 -13.29 3.01 -11.88
CA LEU A 83 -12.34 2.09 -11.25
C LEU A 83 -10.94 2.69 -11.17
N LYS A 84 -10.46 3.33 -12.24
CA LYS A 84 -9.16 4.01 -12.23
C LYS A 84 -9.10 5.13 -11.20
N LYS A 85 -10.17 5.93 -11.07
CA LYS A 85 -10.26 7.00 -10.07
C LYS A 85 -10.25 6.43 -8.65
N GLU A 86 -10.99 5.36 -8.41
CA GLU A 86 -11.02 4.68 -7.12
C GLU A 86 -9.66 4.03 -6.78
N PHE A 87 -9.04 3.34 -7.74
CA PHE A 87 -7.70 2.79 -7.58
C PHE A 87 -6.68 3.87 -7.19
N ASN A 88 -6.71 5.02 -7.88
CA ASN A 88 -5.86 6.17 -7.55
C ASN A 88 -6.20 6.80 -6.19
N SER A 89 -7.37 6.49 -5.63
CA SER A 89 -7.79 6.93 -4.30
C SER A 89 -7.29 6.02 -3.18
N LEU A 90 -6.74 4.83 -3.49
CA LEU A 90 -6.18 3.94 -2.48
C LEU A 90 -5.13 4.66 -1.63
N PHE A 91 -5.28 4.49 -0.32
CA PHE A 91 -4.47 5.11 0.75
C PHE A 91 -4.40 6.64 0.72
N ASN A 92 -5.33 7.30 0.03
CA ASN A 92 -5.57 8.71 0.24
C ASN A 92 -6.30 8.93 1.59
N PRO A 93 -6.46 10.19 2.04
CA PRO A 93 -7.16 10.49 3.29
C PRO A 93 -8.57 9.88 3.41
N SER A 94 -9.34 9.85 2.32
CA SER A 94 -10.69 9.27 2.28
C SER A 94 -10.65 7.75 2.48
N HIS A 95 -9.75 7.07 1.76
CA HIS A 95 -9.56 5.63 1.92
C HIS A 95 -9.06 5.25 3.32
N LEU A 96 -8.16 6.06 3.91
CA LEU A 96 -7.71 5.85 5.29
C LEU A 96 -8.85 6.00 6.31
N GLN A 97 -9.76 6.96 6.11
CA GLN A 97 -10.99 7.05 6.91
C GLN A 97 -11.90 5.84 6.71
N MET A 98 -12.00 5.31 5.51
CA MET A 98 -12.77 4.09 5.20
C MET A 98 -12.20 2.85 5.88
N ILE A 99 -10.87 2.71 5.93
CA ILE A 99 -10.19 1.67 6.71
C ILE A 99 -10.53 1.82 8.19
N HIS A 100 -10.50 3.06 8.72
CA HIS A 100 -10.90 3.30 10.12
C HIS A 100 -12.35 2.86 10.36
N ALA A 101 -13.28 3.29 9.51
CA ALA A 101 -14.70 2.92 9.62
C ALA A 101 -14.91 1.40 9.56
N SER A 102 -14.14 0.70 8.71
CA SER A 102 -14.24 -0.74 8.51
C SER A 102 -13.82 -1.55 9.75
N TYR A 103 -12.76 -1.12 10.45
CA TYR A 103 -12.20 -1.87 11.58
C TYR A 103 -12.57 -1.31 12.97
N PHE A 104 -12.92 -0.02 13.06
CA PHE A 104 -13.14 0.70 14.32
C PHE A 104 -14.49 1.44 14.36
N GLY A 105 -15.22 1.55 13.24
CA GLY A 105 -16.53 2.19 13.18
C GLY A 105 -17.67 1.35 13.75
N ILE A 106 -18.86 1.94 13.83
CA ILE A 106 -20.11 1.20 14.04
C ILE A 106 -20.37 0.42 12.75
N GLN A 107 -20.60 -0.90 12.89
CA GLN A 107 -20.50 -1.92 11.85
C GLN A 107 -21.70 -1.89 10.89
N ASP A 108 -21.99 -0.73 10.29
CA ASP A 108 -23.08 -0.54 9.33
C ASP A 108 -22.53 -0.06 7.97
N VAL A 109 -21.44 -0.66 7.49
CA VAL A 109 -21.08 -0.51 6.07
C VAL A 109 -22.07 -1.34 5.26
N THR A 110 -23.13 -0.70 4.78
CA THR A 110 -24.14 -1.35 3.94
C THR A 110 -23.52 -1.95 2.67
N GLU A 111 -24.11 -3.03 2.15
CA GLU A 111 -23.69 -3.62 0.87
C GLU A 111 -23.63 -2.60 -0.28
N GLU A 112 -24.51 -1.59 -0.26
CA GLU A 112 -24.50 -0.49 -1.23
C GLU A 112 -23.24 0.39 -1.14
N THR A 113 -22.70 0.57 0.06
CA THR A 113 -21.46 1.32 0.27
C THR A 113 -20.25 0.50 -0.21
N LEU A 114 -20.28 -0.82 -0.02
CA LEU A 114 -19.24 -1.75 -0.51
C LEU A 114 -19.20 -1.85 -2.04
N LYS A 115 -20.37 -1.87 -2.70
CA LYS A 115 -20.48 -1.86 -4.17
C LYS A 115 -19.86 -0.61 -4.81
N LYS A 116 -19.84 0.52 -4.10
CA LYS A 116 -19.18 1.77 -4.56
C LYS A 116 -17.65 1.74 -4.41
N HIS A 117 -17.13 0.76 -3.67
CA HIS A 117 -15.71 0.64 -3.37
C HIS A 117 -15.20 -0.80 -3.59
N PRO A 118 -15.23 -1.33 -4.82
CA PRO A 118 -14.78 -2.68 -5.15
C PRO A 118 -13.35 -2.99 -4.71
N PHE A 119 -12.40 -2.03 -4.79
CA PHE A 119 -11.02 -2.30 -4.36
C PHE A 119 -10.91 -2.45 -2.84
N GLN A 120 -11.59 -1.61 -2.05
CA GLN A 120 -11.65 -1.75 -0.60
C GLN A 120 -12.35 -3.05 -0.20
N THR A 121 -13.42 -3.42 -0.91
CA THR A 121 -14.16 -4.65 -0.67
C THR A 121 -13.26 -5.87 -0.86
N ALA A 122 -12.53 -5.94 -1.97
CA ALA A 122 -11.58 -7.02 -2.25
C ALA A 122 -10.47 -7.10 -1.18
N LEU A 123 -9.94 -5.95 -0.75
CA LEU A 123 -8.92 -5.86 0.30
C LEU A 123 -9.44 -6.39 1.64
N ARG A 124 -10.67 -6.01 2.01
CA ARG A 124 -11.30 -6.42 3.26
C ARG A 124 -11.59 -7.92 3.28
N GLN A 125 -12.20 -8.43 2.22
CA GLN A 125 -12.50 -9.86 2.07
C GLN A 125 -11.23 -10.72 2.21
N ALA A 126 -10.12 -10.26 1.65
CA ALA A 126 -8.87 -11.01 1.66
C ALA A 126 -8.15 -11.03 3.02
N LEU A 127 -8.43 -10.10 3.94
CA LEU A 127 -7.80 -10.07 5.27
C LEU A 127 -8.56 -10.86 6.35
N ASN A 128 -9.79 -11.33 6.07
CA ASN A 128 -10.79 -11.77 7.05
C ASN A 128 -11.02 -10.68 8.13
N GLU A 129 -12.19 -10.66 8.80
CA GLU A 129 -12.56 -9.59 9.76
C GLU A 129 -11.77 -9.66 11.11
N ASP A 130 -10.51 -10.13 11.10
CA ASP A 130 -9.62 -10.15 12.26
C ASP A 130 -9.01 -8.78 12.53
N GLY A 131 -9.87 -7.90 13.02
CA GLY A 131 -9.54 -6.57 13.52
C GLY A 131 -10.56 -6.15 14.56
N ARG A 132 -10.70 -6.95 15.62
CA ARG A 132 -11.64 -6.68 16.71
C ARG A 132 -11.26 -5.40 17.46
N ARG A 133 -12.30 -4.64 17.85
CA ARG A 133 -12.25 -3.41 18.64
C ARG A 133 -11.39 -3.55 19.90
N SER A 134 -10.57 -2.53 20.17
CA SER A 134 -10.23 -2.17 21.55
C SER A 134 -11.42 -1.37 22.08
N GLU A 135 -12.27 -2.00 22.89
CA GLU A 135 -13.57 -1.48 23.34
C GLU A 135 -13.49 -0.26 24.27
N SER A 136 -12.31 0.31 24.56
CA SER A 136 -12.14 1.30 25.63
C SER A 136 -11.65 2.70 25.19
N THR A 137 -11.41 2.92 23.90
CA THR A 137 -10.83 4.19 23.42
C THR A 137 -11.90 5.23 23.11
N ASP A 138 -11.68 6.46 23.59
CA ASP A 138 -12.58 7.59 23.39
C ASP A 138 -12.65 7.99 21.90
N PRO A 139 -13.84 8.13 21.28
CA PRO A 139 -13.98 8.48 19.86
C PRO A 139 -13.30 9.80 19.46
N VAL A 140 -13.27 10.79 20.35
CA VAL A 140 -12.59 12.08 20.12
C VAL A 140 -11.08 11.87 20.04
N VAL A 141 -10.54 11.04 20.93
CA VAL A 141 -9.12 10.67 20.95
C VAL A 141 -8.75 9.90 19.68
N MET A 142 -9.57 8.92 19.26
CA MET A 142 -9.37 8.19 18.00
C MET A 142 -9.33 9.14 16.80
N LYS A 143 -10.28 10.09 16.73
CA LYS A 143 -10.39 11.04 15.61
C LYS A 143 -9.15 11.93 15.50
N LEU A 144 -8.67 12.47 16.63
CA LEU A 144 -7.46 13.30 16.67
C LEU A 144 -6.22 12.50 16.25
N ALA A 145 -6.08 11.29 16.80
CA ALA A 145 -5.00 10.37 16.48
C ALA A 145 -4.99 9.96 14.99
N LEU A 146 -6.16 9.64 14.43
CA LEU A 146 -6.33 9.31 13.01
C LEU A 146 -5.93 10.47 12.11
N ASN A 147 -6.39 11.69 12.41
CA ASN A 147 -6.05 12.88 11.62
C ASN A 147 -4.53 13.14 11.61
N ARG A 148 -3.86 12.91 12.75
CA ARG A 148 -2.41 12.99 12.85
C ARG A 148 -1.72 11.93 12.00
N TYR A 149 -2.19 10.67 12.08
CA TYR A 149 -1.68 9.57 11.25
C TYR A 149 -1.83 9.87 9.76
N ILE A 150 -3.03 10.28 9.30
CA ILE A 150 -3.30 10.59 7.88
C ILE A 150 -2.37 11.69 7.38
N SER A 151 -2.14 12.73 8.20
CA SER A 151 -1.23 13.83 7.86
C SER A 151 0.21 13.34 7.71
N ASN A 152 0.68 12.52 8.67
CA ASN A 152 2.02 11.94 8.61
C ASN A 152 2.19 11.01 7.40
N PHE A 153 1.21 10.14 7.15
CA PHE A 153 1.19 9.24 6.00
C PHE A 153 1.26 10.04 4.69
N LYS A 154 0.40 11.06 4.53
CA LYS A 154 0.45 11.97 3.38
C LYS A 154 1.82 12.62 3.20
N ASN A 155 2.45 13.07 4.29
CA ASN A 155 3.77 13.70 4.25
C ASN A 155 4.89 12.72 3.86
N MET A 156 4.81 11.47 4.30
CA MET A 156 5.75 10.42 3.85
C MET A 156 5.64 10.20 2.34
N TRP A 157 4.41 10.10 1.82
CA TRP A 157 4.17 9.85 0.39
C TRP A 157 4.27 11.08 -0.49
N SER A 158 4.19 12.31 0.04
CA SER A 158 4.33 13.54 -0.74
C SER A 158 5.79 13.88 -1.05
N GLN A 159 6.75 13.27 -0.35
CA GLN A 159 8.18 13.33 -0.68
C GLN A 159 8.56 12.54 -1.97
N LYS A 160 7.59 12.32 -2.89
CA LYS A 160 7.69 11.65 -4.19
C LYS A 160 8.91 12.05 -5.02
N MET A 161 9.44 13.26 -4.81
CA MET A 161 10.59 13.77 -5.55
C MET A 161 11.88 12.99 -5.28
N ARG A 162 12.12 12.50 -4.06
CA ARG A 162 13.36 11.76 -3.75
C ARG A 162 13.33 10.34 -4.32
N SER A 163 12.25 9.59 -4.07
CA SER A 163 12.11 8.21 -4.58
C SER A 163 12.04 8.15 -6.10
N ARG A 164 11.30 9.05 -6.76
CA ARG A 164 11.26 9.10 -8.24
C ARG A 164 12.61 9.44 -8.86
N LYS A 165 13.35 10.40 -8.29
CA LYS A 165 14.70 10.75 -8.78
C LYS A 165 15.66 9.58 -8.67
N VAL A 166 15.64 8.85 -7.55
CA VAL A 166 16.48 7.67 -7.35
C VAL A 166 16.07 6.57 -8.31
N LEU A 167 14.77 6.25 -8.42
CA LEU A 167 14.29 5.21 -9.34
C LEU A 167 14.64 5.52 -10.79
N ASN A 168 14.44 6.76 -11.25
CA ASN A 168 14.80 7.17 -12.61
C ASN A 168 16.31 7.02 -12.86
N ARG A 169 17.16 7.37 -11.88
CA ARG A 169 18.60 7.16 -11.99
C ARG A 169 18.95 5.68 -12.09
N VAL A 170 18.34 4.83 -11.25
CA VAL A 170 18.55 3.37 -11.30
C VAL A 170 18.13 2.83 -12.67
N LEU A 171 16.95 3.20 -13.18
CA LEU A 171 16.48 2.77 -14.50
C LEU A 171 17.44 3.22 -15.62
N ILE A 172 17.92 4.46 -15.58
CA ILE A 172 18.90 4.96 -16.56
C ILE A 172 20.20 4.16 -16.50
N VAL A 173 20.70 3.85 -15.30
CA VAL A 173 21.92 3.05 -15.13
C VAL A 173 21.72 1.64 -15.66
N LEU A 174 20.63 0.97 -15.29
CA LEU A 174 20.28 -0.37 -15.79
C LEU A 174 20.17 -0.39 -17.32
N LEU A 175 19.49 0.60 -17.91
CA LEU A 175 19.37 0.73 -19.37
C LEU A 175 20.74 0.93 -20.03
N ARG A 176 21.63 1.74 -19.46
CA ARG A 176 22.99 1.94 -20.02
C ARG A 176 23.81 0.66 -19.96
N ILE A 177 23.74 -0.06 -18.85
CA ILE A 177 24.43 -1.35 -18.70
C ILE A 177 23.89 -2.34 -19.73
N HIS A 178 22.57 -2.40 -19.93
CA HIS A 178 21.95 -3.35 -20.85
C HIS A 178 22.20 -3.01 -22.33
N LEU A 179 22.13 -1.72 -22.70
CA LEU A 179 22.32 -1.26 -24.08
C LEU A 179 23.79 -1.14 -24.50
N ALA A 180 24.71 -0.90 -23.56
CA ALA A 180 26.13 -0.70 -23.86
C ALA A 180 27.07 -1.34 -22.81
N PRO A 181 26.98 -2.65 -22.56
CA PRO A 181 27.65 -3.33 -21.44
C PRO A 181 29.18 -3.20 -21.47
N LYS A 182 29.79 -3.22 -22.67
CA LYS A 182 31.25 -3.05 -22.83
C LYS A 182 31.74 -1.64 -22.48
N ARG A 183 30.95 -0.61 -22.83
CA ARG A 183 31.28 0.79 -22.55
C ARG A 183 31.20 1.08 -21.06
N GLU A 184 30.14 0.59 -20.41
CA GLU A 184 29.96 0.82 -18.98
C GLU A 184 30.95 0.00 -18.13
N ARG A 185 31.34 -1.22 -18.55
CA ARG A 185 32.42 -1.98 -17.88
C ARG A 185 33.75 -1.21 -17.86
N ARG A 186 34.19 -0.66 -18.99
CA ARG A 186 35.43 0.13 -19.05
C ARG A 186 35.43 1.32 -18.10
N LYS A 187 34.31 2.03 -17.99
CA LYS A 187 34.18 3.16 -17.05
C LYS A 187 34.28 2.75 -15.58
N ILE A 188 33.86 1.53 -15.25
CA ILE A 188 33.95 0.99 -13.89
C ILE A 188 35.37 0.50 -13.61
N GLU A 189 36.05 -0.08 -14.60
CA GLU A 189 37.44 -0.56 -14.49
C GLU A 189 38.49 0.59 -14.48
N GLU A 190 38.13 1.75 -15.02
CA GLU A 190 38.96 2.97 -15.03
C GLU A 190 38.76 3.87 -13.77
N LEU A 191 37.83 3.52 -12.88
CA LEU A 191 37.56 4.19 -11.59
C LEU A 191 38.31 3.50 -10.45
#